data_AF-A0A4R8SWX0-F1
#
_entry.id   AF-A0A4R8SWX0-F1
#
_cell.length_a   1.000
_cell.length_b   1.000
_cell.length_c   1.000
_cell.angle_alpha   90.00
_cell.angle_beta   90.00
_cell.angle_gamma   90.00
#
_symmetry.space_group_name_H-M   'P 1'
#
loop_
_entity.id
_entity.type
_entity.pdbx_description
1 polymer ?
#
loop_
_entity_poly.entity_id
_entity_poly.type
_entity_poly.pdbx_seq_one_letter_code
_entity_poly.pdbx_strand_id
1 'polypeptide(L)'
;MGIRFLLQPWWVRLAVSAAVAAALYVPFWLLYFGDSATDPRWLALQAGVVVVAIAVLAFGIQQRQHRYCTAAVAGLDKHQRSQAIASLRRGDPPDDPAVLAAATQMGSVILETRKQVPGWLIRLWWLPIVLMISGASLMFYSGGARRGVTYLLLVLMVSALVCWSEYYFRRVQRQMQRLDSVAGSPPGASPALPPRYQPPPRSRLLIAAAIVGAIAGGLTVINSGKRPTDCETALTVVGIYVDDEHRDLTKSNLIGPGGPPISAYQDWADRMRAHPTLSDQNLAGRIQRLNDLADQSVDIVKRSRETAVDTAAYDATVQQMLHESEAIINVCKAQR
;
A
#
# COMPACT_ATOMS: atom_id res chain seq x y z
N MET A 1 8.80 -7.42 18.31
CA MET A 1 10.27 -7.35 18.45
C MET A 1 10.65 -7.66 19.90
N GLY A 2 11.67 -8.48 20.15
CA GLY A 2 12.03 -8.90 21.51
C GLY A 2 13.03 -7.95 22.20
N ILE A 3 13.09 -7.98 23.54
CA ILE A 3 14.03 -7.17 24.36
C ILE A 3 15.49 -7.29 23.90
N ARG A 4 15.92 -8.48 23.43
CA ARG A 4 17.26 -8.68 22.84
C ARG A 4 17.56 -7.79 21.64
N PHE A 5 16.54 -7.47 20.84
CA PHE A 5 16.68 -6.61 19.66
C PHE A 5 16.84 -5.14 20.06
N LEU A 6 16.21 -4.71 21.15
CA LEU A 6 16.36 -3.34 21.65
C LEU A 6 17.81 -3.06 22.04
N LEU A 7 18.52 -4.06 22.59
CA LEU A 7 19.92 -3.99 23.01
C LEU A 7 20.94 -4.10 21.87
N GLN A 8 20.50 -4.29 20.63
CA GLN A 8 21.40 -4.41 19.47
C GLN A 8 21.99 -3.06 19.06
N PRO A 9 23.13 -3.06 18.33
CA PRO A 9 23.70 -1.86 17.73
C PRO A 9 22.65 -1.10 16.91
N TRP A 10 22.82 0.21 16.86
CA TRP A 10 21.87 1.10 16.20
C TRP A 10 21.69 0.77 14.71
N TRP A 11 22.76 0.36 14.03
CA TRP A 11 22.72 -0.07 12.63
C TRP A 11 21.83 -1.31 12.40
N VAL A 12 21.91 -2.31 13.28
CA VAL A 12 21.09 -3.54 13.19
C VAL A 12 19.61 -3.20 13.37
N ARG A 13 19.31 -2.30 14.31
CA ARG A 13 17.95 -1.84 14.55
C ARG A 13 17.36 -1.09 13.38
N LEU A 14 18.15 -0.21 12.77
CA LEU A 14 17.76 0.53 11.57
C LEU A 14 17.56 -0.41 10.39
N ALA A 15 18.48 -1.33 10.13
CA ALA A 15 18.40 -2.29 9.03
C ALA A 15 17.17 -3.20 9.12
N VAL A 16 16.88 -3.76 10.30
CA VAL A 16 15.69 -4.61 10.49
C VAL A 16 14.40 -3.79 10.38
N SER A 17 14.37 -2.57 10.91
CA SER A 17 13.19 -1.69 10.80
C SER A 17 12.94 -1.29 9.34
N ALA A 18 14.00 -0.98 8.58
CA ALA A 18 13.94 -0.70 7.16
C ALA A 18 13.52 -1.93 6.35
N ALA A 19 14.04 -3.13 6.66
CA ALA A 19 13.67 -4.37 5.98
C ALA A 19 12.18 -4.72 6.20
N VAL A 20 11.69 -4.58 7.44
CA VAL A 20 10.26 -4.79 7.74
C VAL A 20 9.39 -3.75 7.05
N ALA A 21 9.79 -2.47 7.09
CA ALA A 21 9.08 -1.41 6.39
C ALA A 21 9.05 -1.64 4.88
N ALA A 22 10.17 -2.06 4.28
CA ALA A 22 10.26 -2.39 2.86
C ALA A 22 9.37 -3.57 2.49
N ALA A 23 9.43 -4.66 3.26
CA ALA A 23 8.63 -5.87 3.02
C ALA A 23 7.12 -5.61 3.08
N LEU A 24 6.68 -4.61 3.85
CA LEU A 24 5.28 -4.23 3.96
C LEU A 24 4.88 -3.18 2.92
N TYR A 25 5.69 -2.13 2.77
CA TYR A 25 5.34 -0.95 2.00
C TYR A 25 5.59 -1.12 0.50
N VAL A 26 6.70 -1.76 0.10
CA VAL A 26 7.05 -1.92 -1.32
C VAL A 26 5.98 -2.72 -2.09
N PRO A 27 5.52 -3.90 -1.61
CA PRO A 27 4.51 -4.66 -2.33
C PRO A 27 3.17 -3.93 -2.35
N PHE A 28 2.79 -3.30 -1.23
CA PHE A 28 1.58 -2.48 -1.16
C PHE A 28 1.61 -1.35 -2.21
N TRP A 29 2.74 -0.67 -2.34
CA TRP A 29 2.90 0.47 -3.23
C TRP A 29 2.89 0.06 -4.71
N LEU A 30 3.59 -1.03 -5.05
CA LEU A 30 3.57 -1.61 -6.39
C LEU A 30 2.19 -2.14 -6.80
N LEU A 31 1.43 -2.73 -5.86
CA LEU A 31 0.11 -3.27 -6.15
C LEU A 31 -0.95 -2.17 -6.33
N TYR A 32 -0.81 -1.06 -5.61
CA TYR A 32 -1.79 0.03 -5.68
C TYR A 32 -1.54 1.00 -6.84
N PHE A 33 -0.26 1.29 -7.16
CA PHE A 33 0.11 2.26 -8.21
C PHE A 33 0.69 1.63 -9.48
N GLY A 34 0.87 0.31 -9.52
CA GLY A 34 1.50 -0.38 -10.65
C GLY A 34 0.68 -0.36 -11.95
N ASP A 35 -0.61 -0.04 -11.88
CA ASP A 35 -1.48 0.13 -13.07
C ASP A 35 -1.48 1.55 -13.62
N SER A 36 -1.08 2.52 -12.81
CA SER A 36 -0.92 3.90 -13.28
C SER A 36 0.27 3.94 -14.25
N ALA A 37 0.19 4.71 -15.33
CA ALA A 37 1.28 4.93 -16.31
C ALA A 37 2.51 5.68 -15.73
N THR A 38 2.84 5.41 -14.47
CA THR A 38 3.93 6.00 -13.72
C THR A 38 5.18 5.17 -13.95
N ASP A 39 6.28 5.83 -14.34
CA ASP A 39 7.57 5.19 -14.55
C ASP A 39 7.95 4.32 -13.33
N PRO A 40 8.26 3.01 -13.51
CA PRO A 40 8.61 2.11 -12.42
C PRO A 40 9.81 2.59 -11.60
N ARG A 41 10.72 3.37 -12.20
CA ARG A 41 11.86 3.99 -11.48
C ARG A 41 11.38 5.00 -10.44
N TRP A 42 10.34 5.75 -10.77
CA TRP A 42 9.73 6.74 -9.88
C TRP A 42 8.98 6.08 -8.73
N LEU A 43 8.23 5.02 -9.03
CA LEU A 43 7.57 4.20 -8.01
C LEU A 43 8.57 3.59 -7.03
N ALA A 44 9.70 3.07 -7.53
CA ALA A 44 10.77 2.55 -6.69
C ALA A 44 11.42 3.64 -5.82
N LEU A 45 11.63 4.84 -6.36
CA LEU A 45 12.19 5.96 -5.63
C LEU A 45 11.26 6.43 -4.50
N GLN A 46 9.95 6.57 -4.78
CA GLN A 46 8.95 6.90 -3.77
C GLN A 46 8.87 5.84 -2.67
N ALA A 47 8.82 4.56 -3.05
CA ALA A 47 8.82 3.45 -2.10
C ALA A 47 10.04 3.53 -1.18
N GLY A 48 11.23 3.77 -1.76
CA GLY A 48 12.48 3.92 -1.02
C GLY A 48 12.43 5.07 0.00
N VAL A 49 11.99 6.25 -0.42
CA VAL A 49 11.91 7.42 0.47
C VAL A 49 10.95 7.18 1.64
N VAL A 50 9.78 6.59 1.39
CA VAL A 50 8.82 6.31 2.47
C VAL A 50 9.34 5.24 3.42
N VAL A 51 9.97 4.17 2.91
CA VAL A 51 10.61 3.14 3.73
C VAL A 51 11.69 3.75 4.63
N VAL A 52 12.55 4.62 4.08
CA VAL A 52 13.59 5.32 4.85
C VAL A 52 12.96 6.21 5.91
N ALA A 53 11.92 6.97 5.57
CA ALA A 53 11.25 7.85 6.52
C ALA A 53 10.59 7.06 7.68
N ILE A 54 9.92 5.94 7.38
CA ILE A 54 9.37 5.03 8.38
C ILE A 54 10.49 4.45 9.27
N ALA A 55 11.61 4.03 8.67
CA ALA A 55 12.75 3.49 9.40
C ALA A 55 13.39 4.51 10.34
N VAL A 56 13.55 5.76 9.90
CA VAL A 56 14.08 6.88 10.71
C VAL A 56 13.12 7.22 11.86
N LEU A 57 11.81 7.23 11.60
CA LEU A 57 10.80 7.43 12.64
C LEU A 57 10.83 6.32 13.69
N ALA A 58 10.84 5.06 13.24
CA ALA A 58 10.96 3.90 14.11
C ALA A 58 12.25 3.96 14.93
N PHE A 59 13.36 4.37 14.31
CA PHE A 59 14.64 4.55 14.98
C PHE A 59 14.58 5.61 16.09
N GLY A 60 14.00 6.78 15.82
CA GLY A 60 13.86 7.85 16.81
C GLY A 60 13.05 7.42 18.04
N ILE A 61 12.01 6.59 17.84
CA ILE A 61 11.22 6.00 18.92
C ILE A 61 12.04 4.95 19.69
N GLN A 62 12.73 4.05 18.97
CA GLN A 62 13.56 2.98 19.56
C GLN A 62 14.79 3.50 20.30
N GLN A 63 15.37 4.64 19.89
CA GLN A 63 16.60 5.16 20.48
C GLN A 63 16.42 5.59 21.93
N ARG A 64 15.25 6.16 22.26
CA ARG A 64 14.90 6.49 23.65
C ARG A 64 14.73 5.23 24.50
N GLN A 65 13.98 4.24 24.00
CA GLN A 65 13.80 2.96 24.68
C GLN A 65 15.14 2.26 24.96
N HIS A 66 16.04 2.23 23.98
CA HIS A 66 17.37 1.66 24.16
C HIS A 66 18.16 2.34 25.27
N ARG A 67 18.18 3.68 25.33
CA ARG A 67 18.93 4.41 26.37
C ARG A 67 18.46 4.03 27.78
N TYR A 68 17.15 3.94 28.00
CA TYR A 68 16.58 3.53 29.29
C TYR A 68 16.88 2.07 29.61
N CYS A 69 16.71 1.17 28.64
CA CYS A 69 17.04 -0.24 28.84
C CYS A 69 18.53 -0.42 29.14
N THR A 70 19.45 0.24 28.42
CA THR A 70 20.89 0.12 28.68
C THR A 70 21.29 0.68 30.04
N ALA A 71 20.63 1.75 30.51
CA ALA A 71 20.87 2.29 31.84
C ALA A 71 20.47 1.29 32.95
N ALA A 72 19.33 0.61 32.79
CA ALA A 72 18.87 -0.39 33.74
C ALA A 72 19.78 -1.63 33.84
N VAL A 73 20.57 -1.94 32.81
CA VAL A 73 21.55 -3.06 32.82
C VAL A 73 23.01 -2.64 32.90
N ALA A 74 23.31 -1.35 33.04
CA ALA A 74 24.67 -0.84 32.99
C ALA A 74 25.57 -1.48 34.06
N GLY A 75 25.03 -1.76 35.25
CA GLY A 75 25.73 -2.37 36.38
C GLY A 75 25.75 -3.90 36.42
N LEU A 76 25.11 -4.61 35.49
CA LEU A 76 25.06 -6.08 35.49
C LEU A 76 26.08 -6.71 34.55
N ASP A 77 26.62 -7.86 34.94
CA ASP A 77 27.54 -8.66 34.12
C ASP A 77 26.81 -9.34 32.95
N LYS A 78 27.53 -9.79 31.92
CA LYS A 78 26.99 -10.38 30.69
C LYS A 78 26.06 -11.57 30.97
N HIS A 79 26.40 -12.40 31.96
CA HIS A 79 25.58 -13.54 32.38
C HIS A 79 24.27 -13.06 33.03
N GLN A 80 24.37 -12.14 33.99
CA GLN A 80 23.24 -11.53 34.69
C GLN A 80 22.29 -10.77 33.74
N ARG A 81 22.82 -10.06 32.73
CA ARG A 81 22.00 -9.43 31.67
C ARG A 81 21.21 -10.45 30.87
N SER A 82 21.84 -11.57 30.52
CA SER A 82 21.16 -12.63 29.77
C SER A 82 20.04 -13.27 30.59
N GLN A 83 20.24 -13.42 31.90
CA GLN A 83 19.29 -13.98 32.86
C GLN A 83 18.12 -13.03 33.11
N ALA A 84 18.37 -11.72 33.27
CA ALA A 84 17.31 -10.69 33.36
C ALA A 84 16.42 -10.64 32.10
N ILE A 85 17.02 -10.80 30.91
CA ILE A 85 16.27 -10.85 29.65
C ILE A 85 15.49 -12.16 29.53
N ALA A 86 16.08 -13.27 30.00
CA ALA A 86 15.45 -14.58 29.96
C ALA A 86 14.23 -14.65 30.90
N SER A 87 14.32 -14.13 32.12
CA SER A 87 13.21 -14.09 33.09
C SER A 87 12.02 -13.29 32.55
N LEU A 88 12.26 -12.17 31.87
CA LEU A 88 11.20 -11.39 31.21
C LEU A 88 10.52 -12.10 30.03
N ARG A 89 11.14 -13.15 29.47
CA ARG A 89 10.64 -13.84 28.27
C ARG A 89 10.00 -15.20 28.57
N ARG A 90 10.68 -16.03 29.37
CA ARG A 90 10.34 -17.44 29.63
C ARG A 90 10.91 -18.03 30.92
N GLY A 91 11.89 -17.40 31.57
CA GLY A 91 12.62 -17.97 32.68
C GLY A 91 11.91 -17.85 34.03
N ASP A 92 12.30 -18.72 34.94
CA ASP A 92 11.94 -18.66 36.35
C ASP A 92 12.47 -17.36 37.00
N PRO A 93 11.84 -16.89 38.10
CA PRO A 93 12.31 -15.71 38.82
C PRO A 93 13.79 -15.90 39.21
N PRO A 94 14.67 -14.93 38.91
CA PRO A 94 16.08 -15.04 39.27
C PRO A 94 16.24 -14.94 40.80
N ASP A 95 17.10 -15.79 41.37
CA ASP A 95 17.41 -15.81 42.81
C ASP A 95 18.23 -14.58 43.27
N ASP A 96 18.95 -13.93 42.35
CA ASP A 96 19.74 -12.73 42.63
C ASP A 96 18.85 -11.47 42.65
N PRO A 97 18.76 -10.75 43.80
CA PRO A 97 17.92 -9.56 43.94
C PRO A 97 18.32 -8.41 43.02
N ALA A 98 19.60 -8.31 42.62
CA ALA A 98 20.05 -7.30 41.68
C ALA A 98 19.54 -7.57 40.25
N VAL A 99 19.47 -8.85 39.86
CA VAL A 99 18.91 -9.29 38.57
C VAL A 99 17.40 -9.11 38.55
N LEU A 100 16.73 -9.37 39.68
CA LEU A 100 15.30 -9.16 39.86
C LEU A 100 14.92 -7.67 39.71
N ALA A 101 15.63 -6.77 40.40
CA ALA A 101 15.41 -5.33 40.32
C ALA A 101 15.63 -4.76 38.90
N ALA A 102 16.65 -5.23 38.19
CA ALA A 102 16.89 -4.83 36.80
C ALA A 102 15.80 -5.33 35.84
N ALA A 103 15.33 -6.56 36.04
CA ALA A 103 14.24 -7.14 35.25
C ALA A 103 12.91 -6.39 35.46
N THR A 104 12.57 -6.05 36.71
CA THR A 104 11.36 -5.28 37.03
C THR A 104 11.44 -3.86 36.48
N GLN A 105 12.61 -3.20 36.55
CA GLN A 105 12.80 -1.88 35.95
C GLN A 105 12.71 -1.89 34.42
N MET A 106 13.24 -2.92 33.76
CA MET A 106 13.13 -3.06 32.29
C MET A 106 11.70 -3.30 31.83
N GLY A 107 10.97 -4.20 32.49
CA GLY A 107 9.60 -4.51 32.09
C GLY A 107 8.63 -3.36 32.40
N SER A 108 8.84 -2.61 33.49
CA SER A 108 7.99 -1.45 33.82
C SER A 108 8.09 -0.37 32.74
N VAL A 109 9.29 -0.09 32.22
CA VAL A 109 9.49 0.82 31.08
C VAL A 109 8.74 0.36 29.84
N ILE A 110 8.73 -0.95 29.54
CA ILE A 110 8.03 -1.52 28.38
C ILE A 110 6.50 -1.39 28.55
N LEU A 111 5.99 -1.68 29.74
CA LEU A 111 4.56 -1.57 30.05
C LEU A 111 4.08 -0.11 30.05
N GLU A 112 4.85 0.78 30.66
CA GLU A 112 4.52 2.19 30.78
C GLU A 112 4.58 2.89 29.42
N THR A 113 5.60 2.59 28.60
CA THR A 113 5.67 3.12 27.23
C THR A 113 4.44 2.73 26.42
N ARG A 114 3.92 1.51 26.57
CA ARG A 114 2.73 1.07 25.84
C ARG A 114 1.44 1.67 26.39
N LYS A 115 1.28 1.76 27.71
CA LYS A 115 0.11 2.42 28.32
C LYS A 115 -0.03 3.88 27.89
N GLN A 116 1.10 4.53 27.61
CA GLN A 116 1.14 5.92 27.15
C GLN A 116 0.98 6.09 25.64
N VAL A 117 0.87 4.99 24.87
CA VAL A 117 0.46 5.07 23.47
C VAL A 117 -1.01 5.44 23.43
N PRO A 118 -1.38 6.61 22.86
CA PRO A 118 -2.76 7.02 22.85
C PRO A 118 -3.58 6.10 21.95
N GLY A 119 -4.79 5.75 22.37
CA GLY A 119 -5.63 4.75 21.69
C GLY A 119 -5.94 5.06 20.22
N TRP A 120 -5.90 6.34 19.82
CA TRP A 120 -6.04 6.73 18.40
C TRP A 120 -4.86 6.23 17.55
N LEU A 121 -3.64 6.15 18.10
CA LEU A 121 -2.47 5.64 17.39
C LEU A 121 -2.57 4.12 17.19
N ILE A 122 -3.18 3.43 18.16
CA ILE A 122 -3.53 2.00 18.04
C ILE A 122 -4.57 1.83 16.94
N ARG A 123 -5.63 2.66 16.89
CA ARG A 123 -6.62 2.65 15.79
C ARG A 123 -5.98 2.98 14.44
N LEU A 124 -5.04 3.93 14.39
CA LEU A 124 -4.30 4.27 13.18
C LEU A 124 -3.50 3.08 12.64
N TRP A 125 -3.02 2.19 13.53
CA TRP A 125 -2.35 0.94 13.14
C TRP A 125 -3.30 -0.07 12.49
N TRP A 126 -4.60 -0.03 12.79
CA TRP A 126 -5.63 -0.85 12.13
C TRP A 126 -6.08 -0.28 10.79
N LEU A 127 -5.95 1.03 10.60
CA LEU A 127 -6.34 1.72 9.39
C LEU A 127 -5.74 1.12 8.09
N PRO A 128 -4.42 0.84 8.00
CA PRO A 128 -3.87 0.19 6.82
C PRO A 128 -4.44 -1.21 6.60
N ILE A 129 -4.73 -1.97 7.66
CA ILE A 129 -5.33 -3.33 7.55
C ILE A 129 -6.72 -3.23 6.92
N VAL A 130 -7.55 -2.31 7.40
CA VAL A 130 -8.90 -2.08 6.86
C VAL A 130 -8.83 -1.64 5.40
N LEU A 131 -7.90 -0.73 5.08
CA LEU A 131 -7.69 -0.25 3.71
C LEU A 131 -7.25 -1.38 2.78
N MET A 132 -6.35 -2.25 3.24
CA MET A 132 -5.90 -3.43 2.50
C MET A 132 -7.02 -4.43 2.26
N ILE A 133 -7.88 -4.69 3.26
CA ILE A 133 -9.03 -5.58 3.13
C ILE A 133 -10.02 -5.00 2.12
N SER A 134 -10.30 -3.69 2.18
CA SER A 134 -11.19 -3.03 1.22
C SER A 134 -10.66 -3.11 -0.22
N GLY A 135 -9.35 -2.90 -0.42
CA GLY A 135 -8.69 -3.01 -1.72
C GLY A 135 -8.65 -4.44 -2.25
N ALA A 136 -8.39 -5.42 -1.37
CA ALA A 136 -8.42 -6.84 -1.72
C ALA A 136 -9.80 -7.25 -2.26
N SER A 137 -10.87 -6.87 -1.54
CA SER A 137 -12.25 -7.15 -1.94
C SER A 137 -12.57 -6.56 -3.31
N LEU A 138 -12.23 -5.27 -3.52
CA LEU A 138 -12.47 -4.59 -4.80
C LEU A 138 -11.75 -5.27 -5.97
N MET A 139 -10.49 -5.69 -5.75
CA MET A 139 -9.67 -6.35 -6.75
C MET A 139 -10.15 -7.77 -7.09
N PHE A 140 -10.68 -8.52 -6.12
CA PHE A 140 -11.30 -9.82 -6.37
C PHE A 140 -12.55 -9.70 -7.24
N TYR A 141 -13.35 -8.64 -7.08
CA TYR A 141 -14.49 -8.37 -7.96
C TYR A 141 -14.06 -8.01 -9.39
N SER A 142 -12.91 -7.35 -9.57
CA SER A 142 -12.39 -6.97 -10.90
C SER A 142 -11.69 -8.09 -11.69
N GLY A 143 -11.77 -9.36 -11.26
CA GLY A 143 -11.17 -10.50 -11.99
C GLY A 143 -9.65 -10.69 -11.82
N GLY A 144 -8.99 -9.85 -11.02
CA GLY A 144 -7.54 -9.90 -10.78
C GLY A 144 -7.10 -10.93 -9.73
N ALA A 145 -7.33 -12.23 -9.97
CA ALA A 145 -7.07 -13.30 -8.97
C ALA A 145 -5.65 -13.27 -8.39
N ARG A 146 -4.63 -13.00 -9.22
CA ARG A 146 -3.22 -12.92 -8.78
C ARG A 146 -2.97 -11.75 -7.81
N ARG A 147 -3.64 -10.62 -8.01
CA ARG A 147 -3.55 -9.43 -7.14
C ARG A 147 -4.31 -9.66 -5.83
N GLY A 148 -5.49 -10.27 -5.91
CA GLY A 148 -6.27 -10.67 -4.74
C GLY A 148 -5.47 -11.56 -3.78
N VAL A 149 -4.77 -12.58 -4.29
CA VAL A 149 -3.91 -13.47 -3.49
C VAL A 149 -2.77 -12.71 -2.82
N THR A 150 -2.07 -11.81 -3.55
CA THR A 150 -0.98 -11.03 -2.94
C THR A 150 -1.47 -10.10 -1.84
N TYR A 151 -2.65 -9.49 -1.99
CA TYR A 151 -3.27 -8.69 -0.94
C TYR A 151 -3.64 -9.53 0.28
N LEU A 152 -4.23 -10.71 0.08
CA LEU A 152 -4.56 -11.65 1.17
C LEU A 152 -3.32 -12.04 1.97
N LEU A 153 -2.22 -12.37 1.27
CA LEU A 153 -0.96 -12.74 1.89
C LEU A 153 -0.38 -11.57 2.72
N LEU A 154 -0.48 -10.35 2.19
CA LEU A 154 0.00 -9.16 2.89
C LEU A 154 -0.88 -8.81 4.10
N VAL A 155 -2.20 -8.94 4.00
CA VAL A 155 -3.15 -8.80 5.13
C VAL A 155 -2.85 -9.83 6.22
N LEU A 156 -2.61 -11.09 5.85
CA LEU A 156 -2.24 -12.15 6.79
C LEU A 156 -0.91 -11.83 7.47
N MET A 157 0.09 -11.36 6.73
CA MET A 157 1.40 -10.99 7.28
C MET A 157 1.29 -9.84 8.29
N VAL A 158 0.56 -8.76 7.93
CA VAL A 158 0.33 -7.63 8.84
C VAL A 158 -0.44 -8.09 10.09
N SER A 159 -1.51 -8.85 9.91
CA SER A 159 -2.34 -9.36 11.01
C SER A 159 -1.52 -10.24 11.96
N ALA A 160 -0.69 -11.13 11.42
CA ALA A 160 0.22 -11.96 12.21
C ALA A 160 1.20 -11.10 13.03
N LEU A 161 1.77 -10.04 12.45
CA LEU A 161 2.66 -9.12 13.16
C LEU A 161 1.93 -8.37 14.30
N VAL A 162 0.72 -7.89 14.07
CA VAL A 162 -0.11 -7.23 15.09
C VAL A 162 -0.44 -8.22 16.21
N CYS A 163 -1.00 -9.39 15.89
CA CYS A 163 -1.33 -10.43 16.85
C CYS A 163 -0.11 -10.87 17.65
N TRP A 164 1.05 -11.02 17.01
CA TRP A 164 2.29 -11.36 17.69
C TRP A 164 2.75 -10.27 18.66
N SER A 165 2.60 -8.99 18.29
CA SER A 165 2.94 -7.86 19.17
C SER A 165 2.03 -7.80 20.41
N GLU A 166 0.73 -8.07 20.23
CA GLU A 166 -0.25 -8.18 21.30
C GLU A 166 0.05 -9.34 22.24
N TYR A 167 0.27 -10.52 21.65
CA TYR A 167 0.63 -11.73 22.38
C TYR A 167 1.90 -11.53 23.21
N TYR A 168 2.96 -10.97 22.61
CA TYR A 168 4.23 -10.71 23.29
C TYR A 168 4.03 -9.79 24.51
N PHE A 169 3.25 -8.73 24.36
CA PHE A 169 3.01 -7.80 25.46
C PHE A 169 2.15 -8.37 26.57
N ARG A 170 1.04 -9.06 26.23
CA ARG A 170 0.22 -9.76 27.24
C ARG A 170 1.07 -10.75 28.02
N ARG A 171 2.02 -11.41 27.35
CA ARG A 171 2.98 -12.31 27.99
C ARG A 171 3.94 -11.58 28.93
N VAL A 172 4.54 -10.47 28.50
CA VAL A 172 5.41 -9.65 29.36
C VAL A 172 4.66 -9.13 30.58
N GLN A 173 3.41 -8.68 30.40
CA GLN A 173 2.55 -8.22 31.50
C GLN A 173 2.28 -9.34 32.53
N ARG A 174 1.95 -10.55 32.08
CA ARG A 174 1.75 -11.70 32.97
C ARG A 174 3.02 -12.08 33.72
N GLN A 175 4.19 -11.95 33.09
CA GLN A 175 5.46 -12.25 33.74
C GLN A 175 5.85 -11.19 34.77
N MET A 176 5.56 -9.92 34.50
CA MET A 176 5.74 -8.86 35.50
C MET A 176 4.90 -9.12 36.76
N GLN A 177 3.63 -9.50 36.59
CA GLN A 177 2.76 -9.85 37.72
C GLN A 177 3.34 -10.99 38.56
N ARG A 178 4.01 -11.98 37.95
CA ARG A 178 4.70 -13.06 38.67
C ARG A 178 5.95 -12.56 39.39
N LEU A 179 6.78 -11.75 38.73
CA LEU A 179 7.98 -11.18 39.33
C LEU A 179 7.63 -10.26 40.52
N ASP A 180 6.58 -9.45 40.40
CA ASP A 180 6.08 -8.59 41.49
C ASP A 180 5.58 -9.44 42.67
N SER A 181 4.96 -10.60 42.42
CA SER A 181 4.49 -11.50 43.48
C SER A 181 5.63 -12.20 44.23
N VAL A 182 6.76 -12.46 43.56
CA VAL A 182 7.95 -13.10 44.15
C VAL A 182 8.85 -12.07 44.85
N ALA A 183 8.92 -10.85 44.32
CA ALA A 183 9.74 -9.78 44.87
C ALA A 183 9.24 -9.27 46.24
N GLY A 184 8.01 -9.59 46.63
CA GLY A 184 7.41 -9.29 47.94
C GLY A 184 7.78 -7.90 48.45
N SER A 185 7.10 -6.85 47.97
CA SER A 185 7.34 -5.42 48.27
C SER A 185 8.33 -5.16 49.41
N PRO A 186 9.63 -4.90 49.12
CA PRO A 186 10.60 -4.58 50.15
C PRO A 186 10.14 -3.30 50.88
N PRO A 187 10.01 -3.30 52.22
CA PRO A 187 9.67 -2.09 52.96
C PRO A 187 10.86 -1.14 52.88
N GLY A 188 10.80 -0.16 51.96
CA GLY A 188 11.78 0.92 51.85
C GLY A 188 12.44 1.07 50.48
N ALA A 189 12.35 0.10 49.58
CA ALA A 189 12.76 0.30 48.20
C ALA A 189 11.61 0.99 47.43
N SER A 190 11.46 2.31 47.62
CA SER A 190 10.69 3.10 46.64
C SER A 190 11.28 2.77 45.28
N PRO A 191 10.55 2.13 44.35
CA PRO A 191 11.07 1.94 43.02
C PRO A 191 11.42 3.33 42.52
N ALA A 192 12.70 3.60 42.26
CA ALA A 192 13.14 4.88 41.74
C ALA A 192 12.20 5.20 40.60
N LEU A 193 11.35 6.23 40.80
CA LEU A 193 10.23 6.51 39.91
C LEU A 193 10.79 6.44 38.50
N PRO A 194 10.34 5.51 37.63
CA PRO A 194 10.85 5.48 36.28
C PRO A 194 10.63 6.90 35.74
N PRO A 195 11.66 7.54 35.16
CA PRO A 195 11.52 8.88 34.62
C PRO A 195 10.29 8.87 33.71
N ARG A 196 9.25 9.65 34.09
CA ARG A 196 7.97 9.68 33.35
C ARG A 196 8.31 9.77 31.88
N TYR A 197 7.89 8.77 31.10
CA TYR A 197 7.98 8.84 29.66
C TYR A 197 7.26 10.12 29.23
N GLN A 198 8.02 11.13 28.82
CA GLN A 198 7.44 12.29 28.16
C GLN A 198 7.30 11.89 26.69
N PRO A 199 6.06 11.63 26.21
CA PRO A 199 5.86 11.36 24.80
C PRO A 199 6.50 12.51 24.00
N PRO A 200 7.17 12.21 22.86
CA PRO A 200 7.61 13.29 21.99
C PRO A 200 6.41 14.20 21.71
N PRO A 201 6.58 15.52 21.76
CA PRO A 201 5.46 16.45 21.63
C PRO A 201 4.69 16.10 20.36
N ARG A 202 3.35 16.05 20.46
CA ARG A 202 2.45 15.65 19.35
C ARG A 202 2.81 16.32 18.03
N SER A 203 3.31 17.56 18.10
CA SER A 203 3.83 18.31 16.96
C SER A 203 4.92 17.57 16.20
N ARG A 204 5.92 16.93 16.84
CA ARG A 204 7.01 16.23 16.14
C ARG A 204 6.55 14.96 15.43
N LEU A 205 5.59 14.23 16.03
CA LEU A 205 4.99 13.05 15.39
C LEU A 205 4.06 13.43 14.25
N LEU A 206 3.26 14.50 14.43
CA LEU A 206 2.40 15.02 13.38
C LEU A 206 3.21 15.64 12.24
N ILE A 207 4.29 16.36 12.52
CA ILE A 207 5.20 16.90 11.50
C ILE A 207 5.87 15.76 10.75
N ALA A 208 6.35 14.72 11.44
CA ALA A 208 6.96 13.60 10.73
C ALA A 208 5.95 12.77 9.91
N ALA A 209 4.73 12.55 10.44
CA ALA A 209 3.65 11.92 9.70
C ALA A 209 3.16 12.79 8.53
N ALA A 210 3.12 14.11 8.70
CA ALA A 210 2.78 15.06 7.66
C ALA A 210 3.89 15.17 6.61
N ILE A 211 5.17 15.04 6.98
CA ILE A 211 6.29 14.98 6.03
C ILE A 211 6.22 13.68 5.23
N VAL A 212 5.99 12.54 5.88
CA VAL A 212 5.79 11.25 5.18
C VAL A 212 4.56 11.33 4.27
N GLY A 213 3.45 11.89 4.76
CA GLY A 213 2.21 12.07 4.00
C GLY A 213 2.32 13.08 2.87
N ALA A 214 3.07 14.17 3.05
CA ALA A 214 3.30 15.19 2.03
C ALA A 214 4.34 14.75 0.99
N ILE A 215 5.30 13.91 1.36
CA ILE A 215 6.20 13.27 0.39
C ILE A 215 5.42 12.22 -0.41
N ALA A 216 4.62 11.38 0.24
CA ALA A 216 3.80 10.38 -0.44
C ALA A 216 2.67 11.01 -1.30
N GLY A 217 2.02 12.07 -0.82
CA GLY A 217 0.90 12.74 -1.50
C GLY A 217 1.33 13.89 -2.44
N GLY A 218 2.42 14.59 -2.15
CA GLY A 218 2.95 15.63 -3.03
C GLY A 218 3.53 15.06 -4.33
N LEU A 219 4.08 13.85 -4.28
CA LEU A 219 4.65 13.20 -5.47
C LEU A 219 3.61 12.51 -6.36
N THR A 220 2.37 12.27 -5.88
CA THR A 220 1.25 11.84 -6.73
C THR A 220 0.63 13.02 -7.47
N VAL A 221 0.49 14.19 -6.82
CA VAL A 221 -0.05 15.42 -7.44
C VAL A 221 0.87 15.98 -8.53
N ILE A 222 2.20 15.89 -8.35
CA ILE A 222 3.15 16.31 -9.39
C ILE A 222 3.05 15.43 -10.65
N ASN A 223 2.59 14.17 -10.52
CA ASN A 223 2.41 13.28 -11.67
C ASN A 223 1.08 13.51 -12.41
N SER A 224 0.06 14.06 -11.72
CA SER A 224 -1.18 14.55 -12.35
C SER A 224 -0.96 15.76 -13.27
N GLY A 225 0.23 16.39 -13.20
CA GLY A 225 0.61 17.55 -14.02
C GLY A 225 1.39 17.20 -15.30
N LYS A 226 1.73 15.93 -15.55
CA LYS A 226 2.27 15.54 -16.85
C LYS A 226 1.12 15.44 -17.83
N ARG A 227 1.13 16.27 -18.88
CA ARG A 227 0.21 16.14 -20.00
C ARG A 227 0.29 14.69 -20.51
N PRO A 228 -0.84 13.98 -20.71
CA PRO A 228 -0.82 12.64 -21.27
C PRO A 228 -0.03 12.71 -22.59
N THR A 229 0.87 11.76 -22.79
CA THR A 229 1.59 11.67 -24.06
C THR A 229 0.58 11.40 -25.17
N ASP A 230 0.82 11.88 -26.39
CA ASP A 230 -0.10 11.66 -27.52
C ASP A 230 -0.44 10.17 -27.71
N CYS A 231 0.51 9.28 -27.38
CA CYS A 231 0.29 7.83 -27.38
C CYS A 231 -0.61 7.31 -26.26
N GLU A 232 -0.59 7.91 -25.08
CA GLU A 232 -1.49 7.53 -23.98
C GLU A 232 -2.94 7.93 -24.29
N THR A 233 -3.13 9.11 -24.89
CA THR A 233 -4.44 9.54 -25.37
C THR A 233 -4.92 8.66 -26.53
N ALA A 234 -4.06 8.34 -27.50
CA ALA A 234 -4.41 7.46 -28.61
C ALA A 234 -4.77 6.03 -28.16
N LEU A 235 -4.03 5.48 -27.19
CA LEU A 235 -4.32 4.15 -26.62
C LEU A 235 -5.61 4.15 -25.78
N THR A 236 -5.97 5.26 -25.14
CA THR A 236 -7.26 5.40 -24.44
C THR A 236 -8.44 5.28 -25.41
N VAL A 237 -8.37 5.93 -26.58
CA VAL A 237 -9.41 5.83 -27.62
C VAL A 237 -9.52 4.40 -28.14
N VAL A 238 -8.38 3.73 -28.39
CA VAL A 238 -8.37 2.31 -28.76
C VAL A 238 -8.96 1.43 -27.64
N GLY A 239 -8.72 1.77 -26.38
CA GLY A 239 -9.30 1.09 -25.22
C GLY A 239 -10.82 1.08 -25.23
N ILE A 240 -11.47 2.18 -25.64
CA ILE A 240 -12.94 2.28 -25.76
C ILE A 240 -13.50 1.32 -26.82
N TYR A 241 -12.72 1.04 -27.87
CA TYR A 241 -13.08 0.05 -28.88
C TYR A 241 -12.93 -1.40 -28.36
N VAL A 242 -11.87 -1.67 -27.58
CA VAL A 242 -11.51 -3.02 -27.10
C VAL A 242 -12.23 -3.39 -25.79
N ASP A 243 -12.89 -2.44 -25.14
CA ASP A 243 -13.53 -2.65 -23.83
C ASP A 243 -14.63 -3.72 -23.89
N ASP A 244 -14.70 -4.55 -22.85
CA ASP A 244 -15.62 -5.69 -22.79
C ASP A 244 -17.09 -5.21 -22.74
N GLU A 245 -17.32 -3.99 -22.23
CA GLU A 245 -18.64 -3.34 -22.18
C GLU A 245 -19.21 -3.03 -23.58
N HIS A 246 -18.36 -2.75 -24.58
CA HIS A 246 -18.79 -2.39 -25.94
C HIS A 246 -18.62 -3.53 -26.94
N ARG A 247 -18.18 -4.70 -26.48
CA ARG A 247 -17.95 -5.88 -27.32
C ARG A 247 -19.21 -6.32 -28.06
N ASP A 248 -20.39 -6.14 -27.45
CA ASP A 248 -21.67 -6.43 -28.09
C ASP A 248 -22.01 -5.47 -29.24
N LEU A 249 -21.49 -4.24 -29.22
CA LEU A 249 -21.66 -3.28 -30.31
C LEU A 249 -20.79 -3.66 -31.52
N THR A 250 -19.69 -4.39 -31.34
CA THR A 250 -18.83 -4.82 -32.46
C THR A 250 -19.36 -6.05 -33.21
N LYS A 251 -20.45 -6.67 -32.74
CA LYS A 251 -21.00 -7.91 -33.30
C LYS A 251 -22.04 -7.62 -34.39
N SER A 252 -21.73 -7.97 -35.65
CA SER A 252 -22.64 -7.76 -36.78
C SER A 252 -23.99 -8.47 -36.65
N ASN A 253 -24.05 -9.61 -35.95
CA ASN A 253 -25.30 -10.33 -35.72
C ASN A 253 -26.25 -9.62 -34.73
N LEU A 254 -25.82 -8.53 -34.09
CA LEU A 254 -26.61 -7.73 -33.13
C LEU A 254 -27.05 -6.36 -33.68
N ILE A 255 -26.84 -6.06 -34.96
CA ILE A 255 -27.24 -4.76 -35.53
C ILE A 255 -28.74 -4.69 -35.87
N GLY A 256 -29.38 -5.85 -36.06
CA GLY A 256 -30.79 -5.98 -36.43
C GLY A 256 -31.79 -5.74 -35.29
N PRO A 257 -33.10 -5.92 -35.56
CA PRO A 257 -34.17 -5.77 -34.56
C PRO A 257 -33.97 -6.75 -33.38
N GLY A 258 -33.88 -6.23 -32.16
CA GLY A 258 -33.62 -7.01 -30.94
C GLY A 258 -32.20 -6.90 -30.39
N GLY A 259 -31.28 -6.21 -31.08
CA GLY A 259 -29.96 -5.87 -30.57
C GLY A 259 -29.93 -4.59 -29.71
N PRO A 260 -28.73 -4.10 -29.32
CA PRO A 260 -28.55 -2.89 -28.52
C PRO A 260 -29.27 -1.66 -29.11
N PRO A 261 -29.75 -0.70 -28.30
CA PRO A 261 -30.44 0.49 -28.84
C PRO A 261 -29.50 1.33 -29.71
N ILE A 262 -30.03 2.05 -30.72
CA ILE A 262 -29.22 2.94 -31.59
C ILE A 262 -28.44 3.96 -30.75
N SER A 263 -29.04 4.43 -29.66
CA SER A 263 -28.39 5.34 -28.72
C SER A 263 -27.09 4.77 -28.14
N ALA A 264 -26.98 3.46 -27.93
CA ALA A 264 -25.75 2.86 -27.42
C ALA A 264 -24.59 2.95 -28.44
N TYR A 265 -24.90 2.81 -29.74
CA TYR A 265 -23.91 3.01 -30.81
C TYR A 265 -23.52 4.49 -30.94
N GLN A 266 -24.47 5.41 -30.78
CA GLN A 266 -24.21 6.86 -30.79
C GLN A 266 -23.35 7.27 -29.59
N ASP A 267 -23.70 6.84 -28.38
CA ASP A 267 -22.95 7.12 -27.16
C ASP A 267 -21.52 6.56 -27.23
N TRP A 268 -21.33 5.44 -27.93
CA TRP A 268 -20.01 4.85 -28.17
C TRP A 268 -19.18 5.70 -29.15
N ALA A 269 -19.76 6.12 -30.27
CA ALA A 269 -19.10 7.02 -31.23
C ALA A 269 -18.77 8.39 -30.60
N ASP A 270 -19.71 8.96 -29.84
CA ASP A 270 -19.52 10.23 -29.14
C ASP A 270 -18.39 10.16 -28.10
N ARG A 271 -18.27 9.03 -27.38
CA ARG A 271 -17.15 8.78 -26.45
C ARG A 271 -15.79 8.75 -27.16
N MET A 272 -15.70 8.15 -28.35
CA MET A 272 -14.46 8.18 -29.13
C MET A 272 -14.12 9.60 -29.62
N ARG A 273 -15.12 10.41 -30.01
CA ARG A 273 -14.90 11.81 -30.40
C ARG A 273 -14.52 12.75 -29.24
N ALA A 274 -14.90 12.43 -28.00
CA ALA A 274 -14.70 13.31 -26.85
C ALA A 274 -13.23 13.52 -26.41
N HIS A 275 -12.26 12.98 -27.16
CA HIS A 275 -10.85 13.00 -26.79
C HIS A 275 -10.11 14.22 -27.38
N PRO A 276 -9.14 14.79 -26.64
CA PRO A 276 -8.44 16.00 -27.03
C PRO A 276 -7.57 15.81 -28.27
N THR A 277 -7.34 16.90 -29.00
CA THR A 277 -6.49 16.95 -30.19
C THR A 277 -5.05 16.55 -29.88
N LEU A 278 -4.52 15.59 -30.65
CA LEU A 278 -3.16 15.07 -30.54
C LEU A 278 -2.15 15.99 -31.23
N SER A 279 -0.93 16.10 -30.69
CA SER A 279 0.13 16.93 -31.29
C SER A 279 0.85 16.21 -32.44
N ASP A 280 1.01 14.90 -32.36
CA ASP A 280 1.51 14.04 -33.44
C ASP A 280 0.47 13.91 -34.56
N GLN A 281 0.79 14.48 -35.73
CA GLN A 281 -0.09 14.49 -36.89
C GLN A 281 -0.40 13.09 -37.45
N ASN A 282 0.51 12.13 -37.31
CA ASN A 282 0.30 10.76 -37.80
C ASN A 282 -0.69 10.01 -36.90
N LEU A 283 -0.56 10.18 -35.57
CA LEU A 283 -1.53 9.64 -34.61
C LEU A 283 -2.88 10.35 -34.70
N ALA A 284 -2.88 11.69 -34.83
CA ALA A 284 -4.10 12.47 -35.02
C ALA A 284 -4.90 12.00 -36.24
N GLY A 285 -4.23 11.78 -37.38
CA GLY A 285 -4.89 11.29 -38.60
C GLY A 285 -5.49 9.90 -38.45
N ARG A 286 -4.85 9.01 -37.68
CA ARG A 286 -5.36 7.65 -37.43
C ARG A 286 -6.56 7.63 -36.49
N ILE A 287 -6.51 8.43 -35.43
CA ILE A 287 -7.63 8.59 -34.51
C ILE A 287 -8.83 9.22 -35.21
N GLN A 288 -8.60 10.21 -36.09
CA GLN A 288 -9.68 10.76 -36.90
C GLN A 288 -10.34 9.70 -37.78
N ARG A 289 -9.54 8.87 -38.47
CA ARG A 289 -10.10 7.74 -39.26
C ARG A 289 -10.88 6.75 -38.41
N LEU A 290 -10.44 6.48 -37.18
CA LEU A 290 -11.15 5.61 -36.26
C LEU A 290 -12.50 6.20 -35.83
N ASN A 291 -12.56 7.52 -35.60
CA ASN A 291 -13.80 8.24 -35.31
C ASN A 291 -14.76 8.22 -36.51
N ASP A 292 -14.23 8.44 -37.73
CA ASP A 292 -15.03 8.41 -38.95
C ASP A 292 -15.64 7.01 -39.18
N LEU A 293 -14.88 5.94 -38.89
CA LEU A 293 -15.37 4.56 -38.95
C LEU A 293 -16.44 4.26 -37.89
N ALA A 294 -16.30 4.82 -36.69
CA ALA A 294 -17.32 4.71 -35.66
C ALA A 294 -18.64 5.35 -36.12
N ASP A 295 -18.58 6.53 -36.74
CA ASP A 295 -19.74 7.22 -37.29
C ASP A 295 -20.38 6.42 -38.43
N GLN A 296 -19.56 5.88 -39.32
CA GLN A 296 -20.02 4.99 -40.39
C GLN A 296 -20.76 3.77 -39.84
N SER A 297 -20.28 3.18 -38.74
CA SER A 297 -20.94 2.04 -38.10
C SER A 297 -22.33 2.40 -37.57
N VAL A 298 -22.51 3.58 -36.98
CA VAL A 298 -23.81 4.09 -36.51
C VAL A 298 -24.78 4.23 -37.68
N ASP A 299 -24.32 4.78 -38.80
CA ASP A 299 -25.14 4.97 -39.99
C ASP A 299 -25.54 3.63 -40.65
N ILE A 300 -24.64 2.63 -40.64
CA ILE A 300 -24.95 1.26 -41.10
C ILE A 300 -26.01 0.63 -40.21
N VAL A 301 -25.94 0.78 -38.88
CA VAL A 301 -26.93 0.24 -37.94
C VAL A 301 -28.29 0.91 -38.14
N LYS A 302 -28.33 2.23 -38.30
CA LYS A 302 -29.59 2.97 -38.59
C LYS A 302 -30.24 2.46 -39.86
N ARG A 303 -29.48 2.42 -40.97
CA ARG A 303 -29.98 1.92 -42.26
C ARG A 303 -30.43 0.47 -42.18
N SER A 304 -29.66 -0.38 -41.50
CA SER A 304 -29.97 -1.80 -41.30
C SER A 304 -31.29 -2.05 -40.58
N ARG A 305 -31.73 -1.10 -39.75
CA ARG A 305 -33.01 -1.17 -39.03
C ARG A 305 -34.20 -0.63 -39.82
N GLU A 306 -33.95 0.24 -40.79
CA GLU A 306 -34.99 0.85 -41.62
C GLU A 306 -35.31 0.02 -42.88
N THR A 307 -34.29 -0.56 -43.52
CA THR A 307 -34.44 -1.22 -44.82
C THR A 307 -34.23 -2.72 -44.77
N ALA A 308 -32.99 -3.15 -44.52
CA ALA A 308 -32.57 -4.55 -44.49
C ALA A 308 -31.22 -4.63 -43.79
N VAL A 309 -31.03 -5.68 -42.99
CA VAL A 309 -29.81 -5.88 -42.20
C VAL A 309 -28.61 -6.11 -43.12
N ASP A 310 -27.61 -5.24 -43.04
CA ASP A 310 -26.36 -5.33 -43.83
C ASP A 310 -25.18 -5.71 -42.92
N THR A 311 -25.11 -6.99 -42.55
CA THR A 311 -24.05 -7.51 -41.68
C THR A 311 -22.67 -7.45 -42.35
N ALA A 312 -22.62 -7.58 -43.68
CA ALA A 312 -21.37 -7.60 -44.42
C ALA A 312 -20.69 -6.22 -44.44
N ALA A 313 -21.45 -5.14 -44.66
CA ALA A 313 -20.93 -3.79 -44.55
C ALA A 313 -20.48 -3.48 -43.12
N TYR A 314 -21.25 -3.92 -42.11
CA TYR A 314 -20.90 -3.71 -40.71
C TYR A 314 -19.60 -4.44 -40.32
N ASP A 315 -19.47 -5.72 -40.67
CA ASP A 315 -18.26 -6.51 -40.42
C ASP A 315 -17.04 -5.88 -41.10
N ALA A 316 -17.18 -5.38 -42.32
CA ALA A 316 -16.10 -4.70 -43.03
C ALA A 316 -15.64 -3.43 -42.28
N THR A 317 -16.55 -2.61 -41.77
CA THR A 317 -16.23 -1.42 -40.97
C THR A 317 -15.54 -1.80 -39.66
N VAL A 318 -16.04 -2.83 -38.94
CA VAL A 318 -15.43 -3.33 -37.70
C VAL A 318 -14.00 -3.84 -37.94
N GLN A 319 -13.75 -4.56 -39.04
CA GLN A 319 -12.40 -5.01 -39.42
C GLN A 319 -11.46 -3.84 -39.75
N GLN A 320 -11.95 -2.77 -40.35
CA GLN A 320 -11.15 -1.56 -40.59
C GLN A 320 -10.79 -0.85 -39.28
N MET A 321 -11.71 -0.81 -38.31
CA MET A 321 -11.42 -0.27 -36.97
C MET A 321 -10.36 -1.09 -36.24
N LEU A 322 -10.40 -2.42 -36.35
CA LEU A 322 -9.35 -3.31 -35.85
C LEU A 322 -7.99 -3.00 -36.48
N HIS A 323 -7.95 -2.83 -37.80
CA HIS A 323 -6.70 -2.56 -38.50
C HIS A 323 -6.08 -1.21 -38.09
N GLU A 324 -6.89 -0.14 -37.98
CA GLU A 324 -6.40 1.17 -37.55
C GLU A 324 -5.96 1.16 -36.08
N SER A 325 -6.70 0.45 -35.20
CA SER A 325 -6.30 0.32 -33.79
C SER A 325 -4.98 -0.44 -33.62
N GLU A 326 -4.74 -1.51 -34.38
CA GLU A 326 -3.45 -2.21 -34.38
C GLU A 326 -2.32 -1.32 -34.89
N ALA A 327 -2.57 -0.52 -35.93
CA ALA A 327 -1.60 0.44 -36.44
C ALA A 327 -1.23 1.51 -35.40
N ILE A 328 -2.22 2.05 -34.66
CA ILE A 328 -1.99 2.99 -33.55
C ILE A 328 -1.13 2.33 -32.46
N ILE A 329 -1.47 1.10 -32.05
CA ILE A 329 -0.72 0.35 -31.05
C ILE A 329 0.74 0.16 -31.49
N ASN A 330 0.98 -0.17 -32.76
CA ASN A 330 2.33 -0.41 -33.29
C ASN A 330 3.16 0.88 -33.35
N VAL A 331 2.57 2.00 -33.76
CA VAL A 331 3.24 3.32 -33.74
C VAL A 331 3.64 3.68 -32.30
N CYS A 332 2.74 3.47 -31.35
CA CYS A 332 3.03 3.78 -29.94
C CYS A 332 4.02 2.83 -29.28
N LYS A 333 4.09 1.57 -29.71
CA LYS A 333 5.15 0.63 -29.29
C LYS A 333 6.52 1.05 -29.83
N ALA A 334 6.59 1.58 -31.06
CA ALA A 334 7.85 1.99 -31.67
C ALA A 334 8.45 3.28 -31.06
N GLN A 335 7.63 4.10 -30.39
CA GLN A 335 8.08 5.32 -29.70
C GLN A 335 8.54 5.09 -28.24
N ARG A 336 8.41 3.85 -27.71
CA ARG A 336 8.81 3.46 -26.36
C ARG A 336 10.15 2.71 -26.36
#